data_AF-A0A1D2RPM4-F1
#
_entry.id   AF-A0A1D2RPM4-F1
#
_cell.length_a   1.000
_cell.length_b   1.000
_cell.length_c   1.000
_cell.angle_alpha   90.00
_cell.angle_beta   90.00
_cell.angle_gamma   90.00
#
_symmetry.space_group_name_H-M   'P 1'
#
loop_
_entity.id
_entity.type
_entity.pdbx_description
1 polymer ?
#
loop_
_entity_poly.entity_id
_entity_poly.type
_entity_poly.pdbx_seq_one_letter_code
_entity_poly.pdbx_strand_id
1 'polypeptide(L)'
;MQHHQRFSPTRWSREHWILASVFAALAILVATIIPGFAAAIAGQEEAADHTTVALALPTLSTPAANARLPDAPAWQSVTVRSGQTLGAVFEQVGVPAAVMLEVLALPSANKALSRVRAGAELAFDIGQDGRLRALAFERDESARVEVRLEGDKYVENVIERPIERRLMIASGEIDSSLYAAGEKAGLGPAVINQMANAFSYDIDFTQDLRVGDTFQVVYEEVWRDGERLRSGDVVAASFNNRGKEFTALRFERNGKYEYFDLAGRPLKKGFMRMPIEFARISSRFNPRRKHPVLGTVRAHRGVDYAAATGTPIMAAGDGRITFAGWQNGYGRTIIIDHGRGYTTLYAHMSRLGKYKVGSRVQQGSTIGYVGATGLASGPHLHYEFRVNGVHRDPLTVTMPKPDPLTGAELAAFRAATAPAMAQLKRIEGVRLAAR
;
A
#
# COMPACT_ATOMS: atom_id res chain seq x y z
N MET A 1 -62.67 -56.82 -12.37
CA MET A 1 -63.13 -56.64 -10.99
C MET A 1 -62.36 -55.48 -10.37
N GLN A 2 -63.07 -54.40 -10.04
CA GLN A 2 -62.55 -53.18 -9.41
C GLN A 2 -62.23 -53.45 -7.93
N HIS A 3 -61.06 -53.03 -7.44
CA HIS A 3 -60.78 -52.96 -6.01
C HIS A 3 -60.83 -51.50 -5.55
N HIS A 4 -61.94 -51.13 -4.91
CA HIS A 4 -62.08 -49.90 -4.13
C HIS A 4 -61.23 -50.00 -2.86
N GLN A 5 -60.23 -49.12 -2.70
CA GLN A 5 -59.62 -48.84 -1.41
C GLN A 5 -60.46 -47.81 -0.66
N ARG A 6 -61.06 -48.22 0.47
CA ARG A 6 -61.79 -47.35 1.40
C ARG A 6 -60.78 -46.61 2.27
N PHE A 7 -60.73 -45.29 2.18
CA PHE A 7 -60.01 -44.44 3.14
C PHE A 7 -60.79 -44.39 4.47
N SER A 8 -60.12 -44.75 5.56
CA SER A 8 -60.63 -44.54 6.93
C SER A 8 -60.48 -43.07 7.33
N PRO A 9 -61.48 -42.43 7.97
CA PRO A 9 -61.38 -41.05 8.42
C PRO A 9 -60.35 -40.94 9.56
N THR A 10 -59.30 -40.14 9.35
CA THR A 10 -58.29 -39.80 10.35
C THR A 10 -58.93 -39.12 11.55
N ARG A 11 -59.01 -39.83 12.68
CA ARG A 11 -59.43 -39.26 13.96
C ARG A 11 -58.26 -38.45 14.54
N TRP A 12 -58.44 -37.15 14.68
CA TRP A 12 -57.45 -36.27 15.29
C TRP A 12 -57.26 -36.61 16.77
N SER A 13 -56.01 -36.89 17.17
CA SER A 13 -55.66 -37.06 18.58
C SER A 13 -55.72 -35.72 19.32
N ARG A 14 -55.78 -35.75 20.67
CA ARG A 14 -55.79 -34.52 21.49
C ARG A 14 -54.60 -33.59 21.21
N GLU A 15 -53.45 -34.14 20.83
CA GLU A 15 -52.25 -33.38 20.49
C GLU A 15 -52.42 -32.58 19.18
N HIS A 16 -53.11 -33.14 18.19
CA HIS A 16 -53.43 -32.42 16.94
C HIS A 16 -54.35 -31.22 17.19
N TRP A 17 -55.28 -31.35 18.14
CA TRP A 17 -56.14 -30.24 18.55
C TRP A 17 -55.38 -29.15 19.32
N ILE A 18 -54.38 -29.52 20.11
CA ILE A 18 -53.52 -28.56 20.81
C ILE A 18 -52.62 -27.82 19.82
N LEU A 19 -52.03 -28.51 18.85
CA LEU A 19 -51.20 -27.86 17.82
C LEU A 19 -52.04 -26.92 16.94
N ALA A 20 -53.22 -27.36 16.52
CA ALA A 20 -54.11 -26.53 15.72
C ALA A 20 -54.60 -25.29 16.48
N SER A 21 -54.87 -25.39 17.78
CA SER A 21 -55.26 -24.24 18.59
C SER A 21 -54.11 -23.26 18.81
N VAL A 22 -52.87 -23.75 18.97
CA VAL A 22 -51.67 -22.89 19.04
C VAL A 22 -51.44 -22.15 17.72
N PHE A 23 -51.55 -22.83 16.57
CA PHE A 23 -51.41 -22.18 15.26
C PHE A 23 -52.52 -21.15 15.01
N ALA A 24 -53.76 -21.46 15.39
CA ALA A 24 -54.86 -20.51 15.30
C ALA A 24 -54.63 -19.27 16.19
N ALA A 25 -54.15 -19.46 17.42
CA ALA A 25 -53.84 -18.37 18.33
C ALA A 25 -52.70 -17.48 17.79
N LEU A 26 -51.66 -18.08 17.20
CA LEU A 26 -50.56 -17.35 16.58
C LEU A 26 -51.02 -16.57 15.35
N ALA A 27 -51.88 -17.15 14.51
CA ALA A 27 -52.44 -16.46 13.35
C ALA A 27 -53.29 -15.25 13.75
N ILE A 28 -54.08 -15.37 14.82
CA ILE A 28 -54.87 -14.26 15.38
C ILE A 28 -53.95 -13.17 15.93
N LEU A 29 -52.88 -13.54 16.65
CA LEU A 29 -51.90 -12.59 17.17
C LEU A 29 -51.20 -11.79 16.06
N VAL A 30 -50.82 -12.46 14.97
CA VAL A 30 -50.19 -11.80 13.82
C VAL A 30 -51.19 -10.88 13.12
N ALA A 31 -52.45 -11.32 12.93
CA ALA A 31 -53.49 -10.52 12.30
C ALA A 31 -53.89 -9.26 13.10
N THR A 32 -53.73 -9.26 14.43
CA THR A 32 -54.04 -8.09 15.28
C THR A 32 -52.90 -7.09 15.37
N ILE A 33 -51.63 -7.52 15.27
CA ILE A 33 -50.46 -6.64 15.41
C ILE A 33 -50.14 -5.89 14.11
N ILE A 34 -50.30 -6.54 12.94
CA ILE A 34 -49.91 -5.94 11.64
C ILE A 34 -50.66 -4.64 11.30
N PRO A 35 -51.99 -4.51 11.51
CA PRO A 35 -52.72 -3.28 11.19
C PRO A 35 -52.30 -2.08 12.06
N GLY A 36 -51.87 -2.33 13.30
CA GLY A 36 -51.44 -1.28 14.23
C GLY A 36 -50.11 -0.63 13.86
N PHE A 37 -49.17 -1.40 13.30
CA PHE A 37 -47.89 -0.87 12.81
C PHE A 37 -48.04 -0.13 11.47
N ALA A 38 -48.96 -0.57 10.59
CA ALA A 38 -49.25 0.15 9.34
C ALA A 38 -49.80 1.56 9.60
N ALA A 39 -50.68 1.70 10.61
CA ALA A 39 -51.23 3.00 11.01
C ALA A 39 -50.21 3.90 11.75
N ALA A 40 -49.22 3.32 12.44
CA ALA A 40 -48.16 4.07 13.12
C ALA A 40 -47.03 4.55 12.18
N ILE A 41 -46.85 3.89 11.03
CA ILE A 41 -45.88 4.28 9.98
C ILE A 41 -46.52 5.23 8.96
N ALA A 42 -47.84 5.19 8.80
CA ALA A 42 -48.61 6.23 8.11
C ALA A 42 -48.74 7.48 9.00
N GLY A 43 -47.60 8.03 9.42
CA GLY A 43 -47.53 9.36 10.00
C GLY A 43 -48.18 10.34 9.02
N GLN A 44 -49.07 11.18 9.54
CA GLN A 44 -49.67 12.28 8.83
C GLN A 44 -48.59 13.05 8.06
N GLU A 45 -48.66 13.00 6.73
CA GLU A 45 -48.14 14.08 5.90
C GLU A 45 -48.99 15.32 6.23
N GLU A 46 -48.61 16.03 7.30
CA GLU A 46 -48.92 17.45 7.38
C GLU A 46 -48.24 18.07 6.17
N ALA A 47 -49.05 18.40 5.17
CA ALA A 47 -48.68 19.34 4.12
C ALA A 47 -48.35 20.67 4.81
N ALA A 48 -47.11 20.81 5.26
CA ALA A 48 -46.54 22.12 5.51
C ALA A 48 -46.66 22.86 4.18
N ASP A 49 -47.47 23.91 4.19
CA ASP A 49 -47.62 24.85 3.09
C ASP A 49 -46.27 25.55 2.91
N HIS A 50 -45.36 24.88 2.19
CA HIS A 50 -44.07 25.43 1.85
C HIS A 50 -44.32 26.48 0.78
N THR A 51 -44.47 27.73 1.19
CA THR A 51 -44.44 28.86 0.26
C THR A 51 -43.05 28.90 -0.38
N THR A 52 -42.90 28.28 -1.55
CA THR A 52 -41.68 28.39 -2.35
C THR A 52 -41.62 29.80 -2.92
N VAL A 53 -40.91 30.69 -2.24
CA VAL A 53 -40.54 31.99 -2.80
C VAL A 53 -39.46 31.71 -3.85
N ALA A 54 -39.82 31.83 -5.12
CA ALA A 54 -38.85 31.84 -6.20
C ALA A 54 -37.97 33.09 -6.04
N LEU A 55 -36.77 32.90 -5.48
CA LEU A 55 -35.73 33.90 -5.58
C LEU A 55 -35.36 33.99 -7.06
N ALA A 56 -35.81 35.05 -7.72
CA ALA A 56 -35.31 35.39 -9.04
C ALA A 56 -33.79 35.56 -8.90
N LEU A 57 -33.03 34.61 -9.44
CA LEU A 57 -31.59 34.75 -9.57
C LEU A 57 -31.36 36.08 -10.31
N PRO A 58 -30.51 36.98 -9.79
CA PRO A 58 -30.18 38.19 -10.52
C PRO A 58 -29.73 37.74 -11.91
N THR A 59 -30.33 38.31 -12.96
CA THR A 59 -29.84 38.07 -14.32
C THR A 59 -28.40 38.51 -14.32
N LEU A 60 -27.48 37.55 -14.39
CA LEU A 60 -26.09 37.84 -14.69
C LEU A 60 -26.14 38.54 -16.03
N SER A 61 -26.01 39.86 -16.01
CA SER A 61 -25.69 40.64 -17.20
C SER A 61 -24.44 39.97 -17.74
N THR A 62 -24.59 39.16 -18.79
CA THR A 62 -23.48 38.58 -19.51
C THR A 62 -22.56 39.76 -19.80
N PRO A 63 -21.38 39.88 -19.15
CA PRO A 63 -20.41 40.84 -19.63
C PRO A 63 -20.17 40.38 -21.05
N ALA A 64 -20.40 41.25 -22.02
CA ALA A 64 -20.29 40.93 -23.44
C ALA A 64 -19.14 39.95 -23.67
N ALA A 65 -19.47 38.71 -24.03
CA ALA A 65 -18.55 37.57 -24.07
C ALA A 65 -17.50 37.69 -25.19
N ASN A 66 -17.18 38.90 -25.65
CA ASN A 66 -16.20 39.20 -26.68
C ASN A 66 -15.48 40.54 -26.47
N ALA A 67 -15.36 41.04 -25.24
CA ALA A 67 -14.29 41.98 -24.90
C ALA A 67 -13.13 41.18 -24.30
N ARG A 68 -12.26 40.59 -25.15
CA ARG A 68 -10.90 40.27 -24.68
C ARG A 68 -10.33 41.59 -24.18
N LEU A 69 -10.08 41.70 -22.87
CA LEU A 69 -9.23 42.77 -22.35
C LEU A 69 -7.95 42.74 -23.21
N PRO A 70 -7.51 43.87 -23.79
CA PRO A 70 -6.35 43.91 -24.68
C PRO A 70 -5.07 43.30 -24.08
N ASP A 71 -5.00 43.21 -22.74
CA ASP A 71 -3.86 42.71 -21.98
C ASP A 71 -4.15 41.43 -21.15
N ALA A 72 -5.22 40.69 -21.42
CA ALA A 72 -5.41 39.40 -20.76
C ALA A 72 -4.33 38.40 -21.24
N PRO A 73 -3.61 37.73 -20.32
CA PRO A 73 -2.54 36.80 -20.68
C PRO A 73 -3.07 35.67 -21.57
N ALA A 74 -2.38 35.42 -22.68
CA ALA A 74 -2.75 34.41 -23.66
C ALA A 74 -2.00 33.11 -23.33
N TRP A 75 -2.47 32.41 -22.31
CA TRP A 75 -1.83 31.20 -21.82
C TRP A 75 -1.84 30.07 -22.86
N GLN A 76 -0.65 29.55 -23.17
CA GLN A 76 -0.43 28.34 -23.93
C GLN A 76 0.05 27.23 -22.98
N SER A 77 -0.79 26.22 -22.74
CA SER A 77 -0.42 25.04 -21.95
C SER A 77 0.32 24.00 -22.81
N VAL A 78 1.42 23.47 -22.27
CA VAL A 78 2.16 22.34 -22.83
C VAL A 78 2.33 21.25 -21.78
N THR A 79 1.89 20.04 -22.13
CA THR A 79 2.12 18.84 -21.32
C THR A 79 3.43 18.16 -21.75
N VAL A 80 4.31 17.93 -20.79
CA VAL A 80 5.61 17.29 -21.02
C VAL A 80 5.42 15.82 -21.37
N ARG A 81 5.97 15.39 -22.51
CA ARG A 81 5.89 14.00 -22.98
C ARG A 81 6.99 13.14 -22.35
N SER A 82 6.80 11.82 -22.38
CA SER A 82 7.82 10.87 -21.93
C SER A 82 9.13 11.07 -22.71
N GLY A 83 10.24 11.26 -21.98
CA GLY A 83 11.57 11.51 -22.56
C GLY A 83 11.81 12.93 -23.09
N GLN A 84 10.81 13.83 -23.05
CA GLN A 84 10.97 15.21 -23.48
C GLN A 84 11.76 16.01 -22.44
N THR A 85 12.75 16.77 -22.90
CA THR A 85 13.55 17.66 -22.04
C THR A 85 12.85 19.00 -21.86
N LEU A 86 13.15 19.70 -20.76
CA LEU A 86 12.63 21.06 -20.54
C LEU A 86 13.02 22.01 -21.68
N GLY A 87 14.24 21.90 -22.19
CA GLY A 87 14.71 22.68 -23.33
C GLY A 87 13.84 22.47 -24.57
N ALA A 88 13.48 21.21 -24.88
CA ALA A 88 12.59 20.92 -26.00
C ALA A 88 11.17 21.47 -25.79
N VAL A 89 10.69 21.59 -24.54
CA VAL A 89 9.39 22.21 -24.24
C VAL A 89 9.44 23.73 -24.47
N PHE A 90 10.50 24.40 -24.02
CA PHE A 90 10.69 25.84 -24.25
C PHE A 90 10.88 26.15 -25.75
N GLU A 91 11.64 25.32 -26.46
CA GLU A 91 11.82 25.41 -27.91
C GLU A 91 10.49 25.24 -28.66
N GLN A 92 9.64 24.30 -28.24
CA GLN A 92 8.32 24.07 -28.83
C GLN A 92 7.42 25.31 -28.79
N VAL A 93 7.56 26.15 -27.77
CA VAL A 93 6.80 27.41 -27.63
C VAL A 93 7.59 28.63 -28.12
N GLY A 94 8.77 28.43 -28.72
CA GLY A 94 9.58 29.51 -29.28
C GLY A 94 10.31 30.37 -28.23
N VAL A 95 10.44 29.91 -26.99
CA VAL A 95 11.16 30.63 -25.93
C VAL A 95 12.65 30.25 -25.95
N PRO A 96 13.58 31.23 -26.03
CA PRO A 96 15.01 30.95 -26.08
C PRO A 96 15.55 30.22 -24.85
N ALA A 97 16.56 29.36 -25.06
CA ALA A 97 17.20 28.60 -23.98
C ALA A 97 17.84 29.50 -22.89
N ALA A 98 18.26 30.72 -23.23
CA ALA A 98 18.78 31.68 -22.25
C ALA A 98 17.71 32.07 -21.20
N VAL A 99 16.49 32.33 -21.65
CA VAL A 99 15.34 32.64 -20.77
C VAL A 99 15.00 31.44 -19.90
N MET A 100 15.04 30.21 -20.44
CA MET A 100 14.87 28.99 -19.65
C MET A 100 15.89 28.91 -18.51
N LEU A 101 17.17 29.23 -18.76
CA LEU A 101 18.21 29.21 -17.75
C LEU A 101 18.00 30.29 -16.67
N GLU A 102 17.53 31.48 -17.05
CA GLU A 102 17.15 32.53 -16.10
C GLU A 102 16.00 32.08 -15.19
N VAL A 103 14.97 31.46 -15.76
CA VAL A 103 13.86 30.87 -14.98
C VAL A 103 14.37 29.76 -14.06
N LEU A 104 15.24 28.87 -14.54
CA LEU A 104 15.83 27.79 -13.73
C LEU A 104 16.77 28.29 -12.62
N ALA A 105 17.22 29.55 -12.67
CA ALA A 105 17.96 30.15 -11.56
C ALA A 105 17.07 30.44 -10.34
N LEU A 106 15.75 30.51 -10.52
CA LEU A 106 14.80 30.74 -9.44
C LEU A 106 14.63 29.47 -8.57
N PRO A 107 14.53 29.59 -7.23
CA PRO A 107 14.55 28.42 -6.34
C PRO A 107 13.43 27.42 -6.59
N SER A 108 12.19 27.88 -6.74
CA SER A 108 11.02 27.02 -6.92
C SER A 108 11.00 26.42 -8.32
N ALA A 109 11.41 27.18 -9.34
CA ALA A 109 11.58 26.70 -10.70
C ALA A 109 12.67 25.63 -10.80
N ASN A 110 13.83 25.82 -10.17
CA ASN A 110 14.88 24.80 -10.14
C ASN A 110 14.37 23.50 -9.49
N LYS A 111 13.71 23.61 -8.33
CA LYS A 111 13.17 22.46 -7.60
C LYS A 111 12.20 21.63 -8.44
N ALA A 112 11.34 22.29 -9.23
CA ALA A 112 10.29 21.66 -10.02
C ALA A 112 10.76 21.20 -11.41
N LEU A 113 11.45 22.08 -12.13
CA LEU A 113 11.69 21.95 -13.57
C LEU A 113 13.02 21.25 -13.89
N SER A 114 14.00 21.24 -12.98
CA SER A 114 15.28 20.52 -13.19
C SER A 114 15.10 19.01 -13.37
N ARG A 115 14.01 18.45 -12.82
CA ARG A 115 13.62 17.04 -12.94
C ARG A 115 12.16 16.91 -13.34
N VAL A 116 11.77 17.70 -14.35
CA VAL A 116 10.41 17.68 -14.89
C VAL A 116 10.01 16.25 -15.29
N ARG A 117 8.81 15.84 -14.92
CA ARG A 117 8.28 14.50 -15.19
C ARG A 117 7.33 14.54 -16.37
N ALA A 118 7.20 13.40 -17.05
CA ALA A 118 6.15 13.22 -18.05
C ALA A 118 4.77 13.47 -17.40
N GLY A 119 3.89 14.15 -18.13
CA GLY A 119 2.57 14.58 -17.64
C GLY A 119 2.56 15.90 -16.89
N ALA A 120 3.72 16.52 -16.60
CA ALA A 120 3.75 17.87 -16.04
C ALA A 120 3.17 18.87 -17.04
N GLU A 121 2.36 19.80 -16.55
CA GLU A 121 1.79 20.89 -17.36
C GLU A 121 2.53 22.19 -17.07
N LEU A 122 3.00 22.84 -18.14
CA LEU A 122 3.63 24.15 -18.12
C LEU A 122 2.78 25.11 -18.94
N ALA A 123 2.30 26.18 -18.33
CA ALA A 123 1.53 27.22 -19.03
C ALA A 123 2.42 28.44 -19.28
N PHE A 124 2.52 28.86 -20.53
CA PHE A 124 3.36 29.97 -20.97
C PHE A 124 2.48 31.13 -21.41
N ASP A 125 2.77 32.34 -20.95
CA ASP A 125 2.23 33.58 -21.52
C ASP A 125 3.35 34.26 -22.32
N ILE A 126 3.20 34.27 -23.64
CA ILE A 126 4.21 34.75 -24.57
C ILE A 126 3.67 36.00 -25.26
N GLY A 127 4.41 37.10 -25.16
CA GLY A 127 4.07 38.35 -25.82
C GLY A 127 4.12 38.23 -27.34
N GLN A 128 3.46 39.16 -28.04
CA GLN A 128 3.53 39.24 -29.51
C GLN A 128 4.95 39.46 -30.04
N ASP A 129 5.86 39.95 -29.19
CA ASP A 129 7.29 40.12 -29.42
C ASP A 129 8.11 38.82 -29.21
N GLY A 130 7.44 37.71 -28.88
CA GLY A 130 8.09 36.41 -28.62
C GLY A 130 8.74 36.31 -27.24
N ARG A 131 8.60 37.33 -26.38
CA ARG A 131 9.16 37.30 -25.02
C ARG A 131 8.24 36.54 -24.07
N LEU A 132 8.83 35.74 -23.19
CA LEU A 132 8.11 35.10 -22.09
C LEU A 132 7.71 36.17 -21.07
N ARG A 133 6.42 36.46 -20.94
CA ARG A 133 5.89 37.40 -19.95
C ARG A 133 5.60 36.70 -18.62
N ALA A 134 5.07 35.48 -18.70
CA ALA A 134 4.83 34.66 -17.52
C ALA A 134 4.93 33.16 -17.83
N LEU A 135 5.23 32.37 -16.80
CA LEU A 135 5.24 30.92 -16.82
C LEU A 135 4.57 30.42 -15.54
N ALA A 136 3.61 29.52 -15.65
CA ALA A 136 2.98 28.87 -14.51
C ALA A 136 3.21 27.35 -14.55
N PHE A 137 3.56 26.77 -13.40
CA PHE A 137 3.80 25.33 -13.24
C PHE A 137 3.52 24.87 -11.82
N GLU A 138 3.30 23.58 -11.63
CA GLU A 138 3.17 22.97 -10.31
C GLU A 138 4.56 22.63 -9.75
N ARG A 139 4.90 23.16 -8.56
CA ARG A 139 6.17 22.83 -7.88
C ARG A 139 6.09 21.45 -7.25
N ASP A 140 4.97 21.20 -6.60
CA ASP A 140 4.61 19.97 -5.91
C ASP A 140 3.07 19.92 -5.81
N GLU A 141 2.53 18.87 -5.17
CA GLU A 141 1.07 18.72 -5.04
C GLU A 141 0.41 19.89 -4.27
N SER A 142 1.18 20.60 -3.44
CA SER A 142 0.72 21.65 -2.53
C SER A 142 1.00 23.07 -3.01
N ALA A 143 1.67 23.28 -4.13
CA ALA A 143 2.02 24.63 -4.55
C ALA A 143 2.14 24.76 -6.07
N ARG A 144 1.49 25.81 -6.59
CA ARG A 144 1.67 26.32 -7.94
C ARG A 144 2.63 27.50 -7.90
N VAL A 145 3.47 27.64 -8.91
CA VAL A 145 4.41 28.75 -9.05
C VAL A 145 4.03 29.51 -10.31
N GLU A 146 3.96 30.83 -10.18
CA GLU A 146 3.90 31.75 -11.30
C GLU A 146 5.18 32.56 -11.34
N VAL A 147 5.91 32.44 -12.45
CA VAL A 147 7.07 33.25 -12.75
C VAL A 147 6.61 34.36 -13.69
N ARG A 148 6.88 35.62 -13.36
CA ARG A 148 6.53 36.78 -14.19
C ARG A 148 7.75 37.63 -14.47
N LEU A 149 7.78 38.24 -15.66
CA LEU A 149 8.78 39.23 -16.02
C LEU A 149 8.39 40.58 -15.39
N GLU A 150 9.19 41.05 -14.44
CA GLU A 150 9.05 42.36 -13.81
C GLU A 150 10.26 43.23 -14.18
N GLY A 151 10.04 44.20 -15.07
CA GLY A 151 11.13 44.94 -15.71
C GLY A 151 11.98 44.01 -16.58
N ASP A 152 13.25 43.81 -16.19
CA ASP A 152 14.21 42.94 -16.89
C ASP A 152 14.53 41.64 -16.12
N LYS A 153 13.76 41.30 -15.07
CA LYS A 153 14.01 40.11 -14.25
C LYS A 153 12.77 39.26 -14.09
N TYR A 154 12.98 37.95 -14.05
CA TYR A 154 11.93 37.01 -13.67
C TYR A 154 11.82 36.91 -12.14
N VAL A 155 10.60 37.00 -11.63
CA VAL A 155 10.27 36.88 -10.21
C VAL A 155 9.28 35.73 -10.04
N GLU A 156 9.50 34.87 -9.04
CA GLU A 156 8.57 33.80 -8.71
C GLU A 156 7.59 34.21 -7.61
N ASN A 157 6.31 33.91 -7.82
CA ASN A 157 5.27 33.95 -6.82
C ASN A 157 4.77 32.52 -6.56
N VAL A 158 4.80 32.10 -5.29
CA VAL A 158 4.35 30.77 -4.89
C VAL A 158 2.92 30.87 -4.36
N ILE A 159 2.03 30.16 -5.03
CA ILE A 159 0.62 30.05 -4.68
C ILE A 159 0.42 28.70 -3.99
N GLU A 160 0.31 28.73 -2.66
CA GLU A 160 0.04 27.53 -1.86
C GLU A 160 -1.38 27.02 -2.15
N ARG A 161 -1.49 25.73 -2.43
CA ARG A 161 -2.72 24.99 -2.69
C ARG A 161 -2.89 23.94 -1.59
N PRO A 162 -3.69 24.21 -0.56
CA PRO A 162 -3.78 23.32 0.59
C PRO A 162 -4.24 21.93 0.19
N ILE A 163 -3.51 20.93 0.67
CA ILE A 163 -3.87 19.53 0.51
C ILE A 163 -4.70 19.11 1.73
N GLU A 164 -5.84 18.51 1.46
CA GLU A 164 -6.65 17.84 2.47
C GLU A 164 -6.36 16.34 2.47
N ARG A 165 -6.20 15.76 3.66
CA ARG A 165 -6.11 14.31 3.84
C ARG A 165 -7.38 13.81 4.49
N ARG A 166 -8.12 12.95 3.80
CA ARG A 166 -9.38 12.38 4.27
C ARG A 166 -9.17 10.91 4.57
N LEU A 167 -9.62 10.46 5.74
CA LEU A 167 -9.60 9.04 6.08
C LEU A 167 -10.77 8.35 5.39
N MET A 168 -10.44 7.35 4.59
CA MET A 168 -11.36 6.49 3.88
C MET A 168 -11.30 5.09 4.46
N ILE A 169 -12.40 4.39 4.28
CA ILE A 169 -12.60 3.04 4.78
C ILE A 169 -13.04 2.17 3.63
N ALA A 170 -12.42 1.01 3.49
CA ALA A 170 -12.89 -0.05 2.61
C ALA A 170 -12.85 -1.39 3.33
N SER A 171 -13.71 -2.31 2.90
CA SER A 171 -13.71 -3.68 3.38
C SER A 171 -14.12 -4.62 2.26
N GLY A 172 -13.64 -5.86 2.31
CA GLY A 172 -13.94 -6.84 1.30
C GLY A 172 -13.83 -8.27 1.81
N GLU A 173 -14.45 -9.17 1.06
CA GLU A 173 -14.35 -10.61 1.23
C GLU A 173 -13.60 -11.19 0.03
N ILE A 174 -12.71 -12.14 0.32
CA ILE A 174 -11.88 -12.78 -0.68
C ILE A 174 -12.72 -13.84 -1.41
N ASP A 175 -12.84 -13.68 -2.71
CA ASP A 175 -13.45 -14.66 -3.63
C ASP A 175 -12.41 -15.41 -4.46
N SER A 176 -11.28 -14.78 -4.75
CA SER A 176 -10.25 -15.28 -5.66
C SER A 176 -8.85 -14.83 -5.26
N SER A 177 -8.63 -13.53 -5.11
CA SER A 177 -7.36 -12.94 -4.70
C SER A 177 -7.58 -11.65 -3.91
N LEU A 178 -6.57 -11.25 -3.13
CA LEU A 178 -6.59 -9.97 -2.42
C LEU A 178 -6.71 -8.78 -3.37
N TYR A 179 -6.12 -8.87 -4.56
CA TYR A 179 -6.14 -7.78 -5.53
C TYR A 179 -7.54 -7.62 -6.14
N ALA A 180 -8.15 -8.70 -6.60
CA ALA A 180 -9.52 -8.68 -7.15
C ALA A 180 -10.54 -8.19 -6.10
N ALA A 181 -10.45 -8.70 -4.87
CA ALA A 181 -11.33 -8.27 -3.78
C ALA A 181 -11.08 -6.80 -3.38
N GLY A 182 -9.83 -6.34 -3.42
CA GLY A 182 -9.45 -4.95 -3.18
C GLY A 182 -10.03 -4.01 -4.23
N GLU A 183 -9.86 -4.32 -5.51
CA GLU A 183 -10.43 -3.53 -6.62
C GLU A 183 -11.96 -3.48 -6.54
N LYS A 184 -12.61 -4.60 -6.24
CA LYS A 184 -14.07 -4.68 -6.01
C LYS A 184 -14.52 -3.80 -4.84
N ALA A 185 -13.68 -3.64 -3.83
CA ALA A 185 -13.91 -2.75 -2.70
C ALA A 185 -13.54 -1.27 -2.98
N GLY A 186 -13.19 -0.92 -4.23
CA GLY A 186 -12.82 0.43 -4.63
C GLY A 186 -11.39 0.85 -4.27
N LEU A 187 -10.54 -0.10 -3.86
CA LEU A 187 -9.15 0.19 -3.52
C LEU A 187 -8.27 0.32 -4.75
N GLY A 188 -7.43 1.35 -4.75
CA GLY A 188 -6.38 1.50 -5.74
C GLY A 188 -5.20 0.52 -5.49
N PRO A 189 -4.41 0.19 -6.53
CA PRO A 189 -3.27 -0.72 -6.46
C PRO A 189 -2.27 -0.40 -5.32
N ALA A 190 -2.01 0.89 -5.09
CA ALA A 190 -1.08 1.35 -4.07
C ALA A 190 -1.53 0.97 -2.65
N VAL A 191 -2.83 1.06 -2.35
CA VAL A 191 -3.40 0.72 -1.04
C VAL A 191 -3.37 -0.79 -0.83
N ILE A 192 -3.76 -1.55 -1.87
CA ILE A 192 -3.73 -3.02 -1.85
C ILE A 192 -2.31 -3.52 -1.57
N ASN A 193 -1.31 -2.98 -2.28
CA ASN A 193 0.08 -3.36 -2.09
C ASN A 193 0.62 -2.96 -0.71
N GLN A 194 0.26 -1.78 -0.19
CA GLN A 194 0.65 -1.38 1.17
C GLN A 194 0.07 -2.32 2.23
N MET A 195 -1.21 -2.68 2.11
CA MET A 195 -1.90 -3.63 3.00
C MET A 195 -1.26 -5.02 2.93
N ALA A 196 -1.06 -5.56 1.72
CA ALA A 196 -0.40 -6.85 1.53
C ALA A 196 1.01 -6.86 2.15
N ASN A 197 1.77 -5.79 1.95
CA ASN A 197 3.10 -5.65 2.52
C ASN A 197 3.10 -5.59 4.06
N ALA A 198 2.06 -5.01 4.67
CA ALA A 198 1.93 -4.93 6.13
C ALA A 198 1.76 -6.30 6.78
N PHE A 199 1.06 -7.23 6.11
CA PHE A 199 0.76 -8.58 6.62
C PHE A 199 1.66 -9.70 6.06
N SER A 200 2.52 -9.40 5.09
CA SER A 200 3.37 -10.37 4.37
C SER A 200 4.23 -11.29 5.26
N TYR A 201 4.46 -10.93 6.53
CA TYR A 201 5.17 -11.78 7.48
C TYR A 201 4.27 -12.85 8.12
N ASP A 202 3.03 -12.48 8.44
CA ASP A 202 2.10 -13.34 9.17
C ASP A 202 1.17 -14.14 8.24
N ILE A 203 1.00 -13.68 7.00
CA ILE A 203 0.11 -14.29 6.00
C ILE A 203 0.86 -14.42 4.67
N ASP A 204 0.98 -15.65 4.16
CA ASP A 204 1.39 -15.88 2.77
C ASP A 204 0.16 -15.76 1.87
N PHE A 205 -0.04 -14.60 1.23
CA PHE A 205 -1.20 -14.37 0.36
C PHE A 205 -1.28 -15.29 -0.87
N THR A 206 -0.23 -16.06 -1.18
CA THR A 206 -0.25 -17.03 -2.27
C THR A 206 -0.70 -18.42 -1.82
N GLN A 207 -0.40 -18.80 -0.57
CA GLN A 207 -0.68 -20.16 -0.05
C GLN A 207 -1.81 -20.19 0.99
N ASP A 208 -1.89 -19.15 1.81
CA ASP A 208 -2.74 -19.11 2.99
C ASP A 208 -4.15 -18.59 2.70
N LEU A 209 -4.28 -17.75 1.68
CA LEU A 209 -5.52 -17.10 1.27
C LEU A 209 -6.61 -18.11 0.91
N ARG A 210 -7.83 -17.90 1.42
CA ARG A 210 -9.00 -18.73 1.15
C ARG A 210 -10.21 -17.88 0.82
N VAL A 211 -11.13 -18.49 0.07
CA VAL A 211 -12.45 -17.90 -0.16
C VAL A 211 -13.17 -17.73 1.18
N GLY A 212 -13.72 -16.55 1.42
CA GLY A 212 -14.37 -16.19 2.68
C GLY A 212 -13.48 -15.51 3.72
N ASP A 213 -12.16 -15.44 3.48
CA ASP A 213 -11.30 -14.54 4.26
C ASP A 213 -11.75 -13.09 4.04
N THR A 214 -11.53 -12.20 5.01
CA THR A 214 -12.03 -10.82 4.91
C THR A 214 -11.02 -9.81 5.38
N PHE A 215 -11.05 -8.62 4.79
CA PHE A 215 -10.18 -7.52 5.19
C PHE A 215 -10.97 -6.23 5.42
N GLN A 216 -10.38 -5.36 6.23
CA GLN A 216 -10.80 -3.97 6.38
C GLN A 216 -9.55 -3.10 6.34
N VAL A 217 -9.66 -1.92 5.73
CA VAL A 217 -8.55 -0.99 5.61
C VAL A 217 -9.03 0.44 5.81
N VAL A 218 -8.30 1.15 6.63
CA VAL A 218 -8.37 2.59 6.82
C VAL A 218 -7.17 3.20 6.11
N TYR A 219 -7.42 4.05 5.13
CA TYR A 219 -6.36 4.66 4.32
C TYR A 219 -6.67 6.13 4.07
N GLU A 220 -5.65 6.90 3.71
CA GLU A 220 -5.84 8.30 3.36
C GLU A 220 -6.22 8.46 1.89
N GLU A 221 -7.01 9.47 1.59
CA GLU A 221 -7.08 10.08 0.27
C GLU A 221 -6.55 11.50 0.33
N VAL A 222 -5.82 11.88 -0.71
CA VAL A 222 -5.22 13.19 -0.89
C VAL A 222 -6.12 13.98 -1.82
N TRP A 223 -6.64 15.10 -1.32
CA TRP A 223 -7.58 15.98 -2.01
C TRP A 223 -6.98 17.37 -2.14
N ARG A 224 -7.34 18.07 -3.21
CA ARG A 224 -6.97 19.47 -3.46
C ARG A 224 -8.09 20.14 -4.22
N ASP A 225 -8.52 21.30 -3.75
CA ASP A 225 -9.59 22.10 -4.37
C ASP A 225 -10.89 21.30 -4.58
N GLY A 226 -11.22 20.39 -3.65
CA GLY A 226 -12.40 19.54 -3.73
C GLY A 226 -12.28 18.35 -4.68
N GLU A 227 -11.15 18.16 -5.36
CA GLU A 227 -10.89 17.01 -6.22
C GLU A 227 -9.95 16.00 -5.57
N ARG A 228 -10.22 14.71 -5.78
CA ARG A 228 -9.34 13.63 -5.32
C ARG A 228 -8.14 13.52 -6.25
N LEU A 229 -6.94 13.74 -5.71
CA LEU A 229 -5.70 13.57 -6.45
C LEU A 229 -5.26 12.11 -6.52
N ARG A 230 -5.20 11.43 -5.36
CA ARG A 230 -4.75 10.04 -5.25
C ARG A 230 -5.05 9.44 -3.88
N SER A 231 -4.85 8.14 -3.75
CA SER A 231 -4.76 7.50 -2.44
C SER A 231 -3.41 7.84 -1.77
N GLY A 232 -3.46 7.99 -0.45
CA GLY A 232 -2.33 8.18 0.45
C GLY A 232 -1.91 6.88 1.13
N ASP A 233 -1.52 6.98 2.40
CA ASP A 233 -0.99 5.85 3.17
C ASP A 233 -2.09 5.00 3.79
N VAL A 234 -1.83 3.70 3.96
CA VAL A 234 -2.65 2.84 4.83
C VAL A 234 -2.36 3.20 6.29
N VAL A 235 -3.38 3.65 7.02
CA VAL A 235 -3.25 4.06 8.43
C VAL A 235 -3.48 2.86 9.35
N ALA A 236 -4.45 2.02 9.02
CA ALA A 236 -4.71 0.78 9.73
C ALA A 236 -5.34 -0.26 8.79
N ALA A 237 -5.14 -1.53 9.09
CA ALA A 237 -5.84 -2.61 8.41
C ALA A 237 -6.10 -3.76 9.38
N SER A 238 -7.17 -4.52 9.12
CA SER A 238 -7.39 -5.84 9.72
C SER A 238 -7.60 -6.88 8.62
N PHE A 239 -7.13 -8.09 8.88
CA PHE A 239 -7.30 -9.23 7.98
C PHE A 239 -7.69 -10.45 8.81
N ASN A 240 -8.83 -11.05 8.49
CA ASN A 240 -9.25 -12.34 9.05
C ASN A 240 -8.89 -13.43 8.04
N ASN A 241 -7.89 -14.23 8.38
CA ASN A 241 -7.49 -15.40 7.60
C ASN A 241 -7.81 -16.65 8.42
N ARG A 242 -8.70 -17.51 7.90
CA ARG A 242 -9.11 -18.77 8.53
C ARG A 242 -9.59 -18.61 9.99
N GLY A 243 -10.34 -17.55 10.27
CA GLY A 243 -10.88 -17.26 11.60
C GLY A 243 -9.90 -16.58 12.55
N LYS A 244 -8.64 -16.38 12.13
CA LYS A 244 -7.64 -15.64 12.92
C LYS A 244 -7.52 -14.22 12.41
N GLU A 245 -7.73 -13.26 13.31
CA GLU A 245 -7.58 -11.84 13.01
C GLU A 245 -6.13 -11.38 13.17
N PHE A 246 -5.67 -10.61 12.19
CA PHE A 246 -4.41 -9.89 12.17
C PHE A 246 -4.71 -8.40 12.02
N THR A 247 -4.04 -7.56 12.79
CA THR A 247 -4.23 -6.10 12.73
C THR A 247 -2.89 -5.42 12.50
N ALA A 248 -2.87 -4.46 11.59
CA ALA A 248 -1.74 -3.59 11.30
C ALA A 248 -2.10 -2.14 11.60
N LEU A 249 -1.31 -1.49 12.44
CA LEU A 249 -1.44 -0.09 12.82
C LEU A 249 -0.18 0.66 12.41
N ARG A 250 -0.32 1.70 11.58
CA ARG A 250 0.79 2.54 11.15
C ARG A 250 1.18 3.49 12.28
N PHE A 251 2.45 3.51 12.64
CA PHE A 251 2.98 4.38 13.69
C PHE A 251 4.36 4.92 13.31
N GLU A 252 4.59 6.20 13.61
CA GLU A 252 5.88 6.84 13.38
C GLU A 252 6.82 6.62 14.56
N ARG A 253 8.00 6.10 14.27
CA ARG A 253 9.09 5.91 15.23
C ARG A 253 10.40 6.34 14.60
N ASN A 254 11.15 7.21 15.28
CA ASN A 254 12.46 7.70 14.82
C ASN A 254 12.43 8.30 13.39
N GLY A 255 11.38 9.07 13.08
CA GLY A 255 11.19 9.69 11.76
C GLY A 255 10.80 8.70 10.65
N LYS A 256 10.34 7.49 10.99
CA LYS A 256 9.94 6.45 10.04
C LYS A 256 8.60 5.84 10.43
N TYR A 257 7.74 5.68 9.44
CA TYR A 257 6.49 4.95 9.62
C TYR A 257 6.72 3.44 9.47
N GLU A 258 6.28 2.68 10.47
CA GLU A 258 6.28 1.23 10.48
C GLU A 258 4.88 0.72 10.87
N TYR A 259 4.58 -0.55 10.59
CA TYR A 259 3.34 -1.20 11.02
C TYR A 259 3.58 -2.05 12.26
N PHE A 260 2.62 -2.00 13.17
CA PHE A 260 2.65 -2.74 14.43
C PHE A 260 1.32 -3.45 14.66
N ASP A 261 1.34 -4.53 15.44
CA ASP A 261 0.12 -5.16 15.93
C ASP A 261 -0.48 -4.42 17.13
N LEU A 262 -1.61 -4.93 17.64
CA LEU A 262 -2.32 -4.35 18.80
C LEU A 262 -1.48 -4.29 20.07
N ALA A 263 -0.47 -5.16 20.21
CA ALA A 263 0.44 -5.17 21.35
C ALA A 263 1.62 -4.19 21.17
N GLY A 264 1.68 -3.48 20.03
CA GLY A 264 2.82 -2.65 19.67
C GLY A 264 4.02 -3.48 19.22
N ARG A 265 3.84 -4.72 18.73
CA ARG A 265 4.94 -5.48 18.11
C ARG A 265 5.07 -5.08 16.65
N PRO A 266 6.27 -4.74 16.16
CA PRO A 266 6.49 -4.47 14.75
C PRO A 266 6.08 -5.67 13.88
N LEU A 267 5.24 -5.45 12.87
CA LEU A 267 4.83 -6.48 11.91
C LEU A 267 5.91 -6.76 10.86
N LYS A 268 6.67 -5.73 10.50
CA LYS A 268 7.91 -5.89 9.72
C LYS A 268 9.09 -5.96 10.68
N LYS A 269 9.69 -7.16 10.81
CA LYS A 269 11.11 -7.43 11.14
C LYS A 269 11.42 -8.94 11.24
N GLY A 270 10.93 -9.74 10.29
CA GLY A 270 11.44 -11.08 10.02
C GLY A 270 12.48 -11.05 8.90
N PHE A 271 13.43 -12.00 8.85
CA PHE A 271 14.34 -12.12 7.72
C PHE A 271 13.58 -12.67 6.50
N MET A 272 13.90 -12.15 5.32
CA MET A 272 13.49 -12.71 4.05
C MET A 272 14.10 -14.11 3.93
N ARG A 273 13.24 -15.13 3.83
CA ARG A 273 13.69 -16.53 3.74
C ARG A 273 14.48 -16.81 2.46
N MET A 274 14.09 -16.14 1.37
CA MET A 274 14.71 -16.27 0.06
C MET A 274 15.27 -14.90 -0.39
N PRO A 275 16.54 -14.58 -0.14
CA PRO A 275 17.16 -13.30 -0.47
C PRO A 275 17.52 -13.13 -1.95
N ILE A 276 16.74 -13.74 -2.85
CA ILE A 276 16.99 -13.78 -4.29
C ILE A 276 15.66 -14.01 -5.04
N GLU A 277 15.43 -13.28 -6.12
CA GLU A 277 14.23 -13.46 -6.94
C GLU A 277 14.41 -14.61 -7.95
N PHE A 278 13.33 -15.35 -8.20
CA PHE A 278 13.25 -16.38 -9.26
C PHE A 278 14.30 -17.50 -9.19
N ALA A 279 14.72 -17.90 -7.99
CA ALA A 279 15.69 -18.98 -7.79
C ALA A 279 15.04 -20.27 -7.30
N ARG A 280 15.62 -21.42 -7.69
CA ARG A 280 15.24 -22.74 -7.16
C ARG A 280 16.24 -23.19 -6.10
N ILE A 281 15.77 -23.88 -5.07
CA ILE A 281 16.66 -24.51 -4.09
C ILE A 281 17.36 -25.70 -4.77
N SER A 282 18.68 -25.60 -4.96
CA SER A 282 19.50 -26.70 -5.50
C SER A 282 20.03 -27.61 -4.40
N SER A 283 20.25 -27.10 -3.19
CA SER A 283 20.72 -27.87 -2.04
C SER A 283 20.20 -27.26 -0.74
N ARG A 284 19.69 -28.09 0.16
CA ARG A 284 19.13 -27.68 1.47
C ARG A 284 20.19 -27.73 2.56
N PHE A 285 19.95 -27.03 3.66
CA PHE A 285 20.73 -27.16 4.88
C PHE A 285 20.73 -28.62 5.34
N ASN A 286 21.92 -29.20 5.53
CA ASN A 286 22.05 -30.58 5.95
C ASN A 286 23.33 -30.77 6.78
N PRO A 287 23.23 -30.75 8.12
CA PRO A 287 24.39 -30.88 8.99
C PRO A 287 25.00 -32.29 8.95
N ARG A 288 24.30 -33.28 8.36
CA ARG A 288 24.69 -34.70 8.29
C ARG A 288 24.92 -35.19 6.86
N ARG A 289 25.11 -34.29 5.89
CA ARG A 289 25.33 -34.67 4.49
C ARG A 289 26.55 -35.57 4.35
N LYS A 290 26.34 -36.84 4.01
CA LYS A 290 27.40 -37.83 3.78
C LYS A 290 27.99 -37.63 2.37
N HIS A 291 29.32 -37.62 2.28
CA HIS A 291 30.02 -37.61 1.00
C HIS A 291 29.89 -39.00 0.36
N PRO A 292 29.29 -39.12 -0.85
CA PRO A 292 28.92 -40.42 -1.43
C PRO A 292 30.12 -41.33 -1.70
N VAL A 293 31.33 -40.78 -1.83
CA VAL A 293 32.55 -41.54 -2.14
C VAL A 293 33.46 -41.75 -0.92
N LEU A 294 33.44 -40.84 0.06
CA LEU A 294 34.42 -40.85 1.16
C LEU A 294 33.81 -41.27 2.50
N GLY A 295 32.48 -41.45 2.57
CA GLY A 295 31.76 -41.81 3.80
C GLY A 295 31.76 -40.73 4.89
N THR A 296 32.53 -39.65 4.73
CA THR A 296 32.66 -38.56 5.70
C THR A 296 31.44 -37.63 5.66
N VAL A 297 31.07 -37.10 6.83
CA VAL A 297 30.02 -36.08 6.92
C VAL A 297 30.61 -34.72 6.62
N ARG A 298 30.17 -34.09 5.52
CA ARG A 298 30.47 -32.69 5.22
C ARG A 298 29.19 -31.88 5.28
N ALA A 299 28.96 -31.28 6.45
CA ALA A 299 27.79 -30.45 6.72
C ALA A 299 27.63 -29.36 5.66
N HIS A 300 26.42 -29.27 5.09
CA HIS A 300 26.00 -28.12 4.32
C HIS A 300 25.34 -27.13 5.28
N ARG A 301 26.03 -26.01 5.57
CA ARG A 301 25.69 -25.06 6.64
C ARG A 301 24.79 -23.91 6.18
N GLY A 302 24.27 -24.00 4.96
CA GLY A 302 23.38 -23.02 4.36
C GLY A 302 22.40 -23.67 3.38
N VAL A 303 21.79 -22.85 2.55
CA VAL A 303 20.91 -23.25 1.46
C VAL A 303 21.49 -22.69 0.17
N ASP A 304 21.52 -23.52 -0.87
CA ASP A 304 21.98 -23.11 -2.19
C ASP A 304 20.76 -22.82 -3.07
N TYR A 305 20.75 -21.60 -3.61
CA TYR A 305 19.77 -21.14 -4.57
C TYR A 305 20.41 -21.04 -5.95
N ALA A 306 20.04 -21.93 -6.86
CA ALA A 306 20.52 -21.88 -8.23
C ALA A 306 19.82 -20.76 -9.00
N ALA A 307 20.62 -19.88 -9.60
CA ALA A 307 20.19 -18.75 -10.39
C ALA A 307 21.30 -18.36 -11.39
N ALA A 308 20.96 -17.64 -12.45
CA ALA A 308 21.93 -17.20 -13.45
C ALA A 308 22.99 -16.26 -12.84
N THR A 309 24.21 -16.30 -13.38
CA THR A 309 25.23 -15.30 -13.03
C THR A 309 24.68 -13.90 -13.28
N GLY A 310 24.83 -13.00 -12.31
CA GLY A 310 24.31 -11.64 -12.39
C GLY A 310 22.92 -11.45 -11.77
N THR A 311 22.23 -12.50 -11.32
CA THR A 311 20.95 -12.33 -10.59
C THR A 311 21.20 -11.52 -9.30
N PRO A 312 20.40 -10.46 -9.02
CA PRO A 312 20.52 -9.67 -7.80
C PRO A 312 20.34 -10.50 -6.52
N ILE A 313 21.25 -10.31 -5.56
CA ILE A 313 21.16 -10.86 -4.20
C ILE A 313 20.78 -9.72 -3.27
N MET A 314 19.76 -9.94 -2.44
CA MET A 314 19.21 -8.96 -1.51
C MET A 314 19.65 -9.21 -0.07
N ALA A 315 19.72 -8.17 0.75
CA ALA A 315 19.87 -8.34 2.18
C ALA A 315 18.60 -8.99 2.75
N ALA A 316 18.76 -10.11 3.45
CA ALA A 316 17.64 -10.81 4.07
C ALA A 316 17.00 -10.00 5.20
N GLY A 317 17.67 -9.01 5.76
CA GLY A 317 17.13 -8.16 6.83
C GLY A 317 17.92 -6.88 6.97
N ASP A 318 17.38 -5.93 7.73
CA ASP A 318 18.10 -4.72 8.12
C ASP A 318 19.36 -5.09 8.91
N GLY A 319 20.47 -4.41 8.65
CA GLY A 319 21.71 -4.71 9.36
C GLY A 319 22.89 -3.84 8.93
N ARG A 320 24.07 -4.21 9.45
CA ARG A 320 25.35 -3.62 9.10
C ARG A 320 26.24 -4.68 8.45
N ILE A 321 26.86 -4.33 7.33
CA ILE A 321 27.86 -5.21 6.70
C ILE A 321 29.09 -5.29 7.61
N THR A 322 29.41 -6.49 8.08
CA THR A 322 30.60 -6.77 8.89
C THR A 322 31.74 -7.34 8.07
N PHE A 323 31.43 -7.93 6.90
CA PHE A 323 32.43 -8.41 5.95
C PHE A 323 31.95 -8.22 4.52
N ALA A 324 32.86 -7.81 3.63
CA ALA A 324 32.63 -7.74 2.19
C ALA A 324 33.97 -7.95 1.47
N GLY A 325 34.18 -9.10 0.84
CA GLY A 325 35.47 -9.44 0.24
C GLY A 325 35.57 -10.90 -0.17
N TRP A 326 36.80 -11.39 -0.37
CA TRP A 326 37.06 -12.79 -0.68
C TRP A 326 37.25 -13.61 0.59
N GLN A 327 36.56 -14.75 0.72
CA GLN A 327 36.62 -15.62 1.89
C GLN A 327 36.77 -17.10 1.50
N ASN A 328 38.00 -17.53 1.22
CA ASN A 328 38.36 -18.93 0.97
C ASN A 328 37.38 -19.64 0.00
N GLY A 329 36.85 -20.80 0.38
CA GLY A 329 35.91 -21.58 -0.41
C GLY A 329 34.57 -20.88 -0.68
N TYR A 330 34.20 -19.83 0.06
CA TYR A 330 32.99 -19.05 -0.23
C TYR A 330 33.17 -18.07 -1.40
N GLY A 331 34.40 -17.82 -1.85
CA GLY A 331 34.66 -16.86 -2.93
C GLY A 331 34.35 -15.43 -2.49
N ARG A 332 33.71 -14.63 -3.34
CA ARG A 332 33.24 -13.30 -2.96
C ARG A 332 32.02 -13.43 -2.04
N THR A 333 32.10 -12.79 -0.89
CA THR A 333 31.17 -13.00 0.22
C THR A 333 30.83 -11.68 0.90
N ILE A 334 29.57 -11.58 1.36
CA ILE A 334 29.12 -10.55 2.29
C ILE A 334 28.59 -11.23 3.56
N ILE A 335 28.93 -10.66 4.71
CA ILE A 335 28.31 -11.01 6.01
C ILE A 335 27.62 -9.76 6.55
N ILE A 336 26.38 -9.93 6.97
CA ILE A 336 25.57 -8.87 7.59
C ILE A 336 25.29 -9.26 9.03
N ASP A 337 25.58 -8.34 9.96
CA ASP A 337 25.12 -8.39 11.34
C ASP A 337 23.81 -7.61 11.47
N HIS A 338 22.80 -8.30 11.98
CA HIS A 338 21.45 -7.77 12.15
C HIS A 338 21.16 -7.40 13.61
N GLY A 339 22.16 -7.50 14.48
CA GLY A 339 22.04 -7.29 15.92
C GLY A 339 21.45 -8.49 16.63
N ARG A 340 21.45 -8.45 17.97
CA ARG A 340 20.89 -9.49 18.86
C ARG A 340 21.41 -10.91 18.57
N GLY A 341 22.63 -11.01 18.03
CA GLY A 341 23.29 -12.28 17.71
C GLY A 341 22.92 -12.90 16.37
N TYR A 342 22.12 -12.23 15.53
CA TYR A 342 21.73 -12.73 14.20
C TYR A 342 22.71 -12.27 13.12
N THR A 343 23.24 -13.22 12.35
CA THR A 343 24.09 -12.90 11.18
C THR A 343 23.69 -13.72 9.97
N THR A 344 23.81 -13.12 8.79
CA THR A 344 23.62 -13.82 7.50
C THR A 344 24.88 -13.75 6.65
N LEU A 345 25.13 -14.80 5.87
CA LEU A 345 26.25 -14.89 4.94
C LEU A 345 25.72 -15.18 3.53
N TYR A 346 26.29 -14.48 2.55
CA TYR A 346 25.95 -14.59 1.13
C TYR A 346 27.23 -14.82 0.35
N ALA A 347 27.37 -15.96 -0.31
CA ALA A 347 28.62 -16.40 -0.93
C ALA A 347 28.51 -16.65 -2.44
N HIS A 348 29.65 -16.99 -3.04
CA HIS A 348 29.86 -17.30 -4.45
C HIS A 348 29.53 -16.17 -5.43
N MET A 349 29.51 -14.91 -4.95
CA MET A 349 29.10 -13.77 -5.78
C MET A 349 30.02 -13.57 -6.98
N SER A 350 29.46 -13.17 -8.13
CA SER A 350 30.24 -12.70 -9.27
C SER A 350 30.82 -11.30 -8.97
N ARG A 351 30.00 -10.43 -8.39
CA ARG A 351 30.33 -9.04 -8.07
C ARG A 351 29.63 -8.59 -6.79
N LEU A 352 30.35 -7.82 -5.98
CA LEU A 352 29.79 -7.13 -4.81
C LEU A 352 29.01 -5.89 -5.26
N GLY A 353 27.95 -5.54 -4.53
CA GLY A 353 27.16 -4.33 -4.76
C GLY A 353 27.90 -3.06 -4.32
N LYS A 354 27.16 -1.95 -4.24
CA LYS A 354 27.71 -0.63 -3.86
C LYS A 354 28.11 -0.52 -2.38
N TYR A 355 27.67 -1.45 -1.55
CA TYR A 355 27.84 -1.37 -0.10
C TYR A 355 29.21 -1.90 0.34
N LYS A 356 29.84 -1.22 1.30
CA LYS A 356 31.14 -1.56 1.88
C LYS A 356 31.00 -2.03 3.33
N VAL A 357 32.06 -2.61 3.91
CA VAL A 357 32.13 -2.88 5.35
C VAL A 357 31.77 -1.63 6.15
N GLY A 358 30.92 -1.81 7.17
CA GLY A 358 30.37 -0.72 7.97
C GLY A 358 29.10 -0.09 7.41
N SER A 359 28.72 -0.34 6.15
CA SER A 359 27.47 0.21 5.58
C SER A 359 26.24 -0.35 6.28
N ARG A 360 25.25 0.50 6.55
CA ARG A 360 23.90 0.06 6.93
C ARG A 360 23.14 -0.32 5.66
N VAL A 361 22.48 -1.47 5.69
CA VAL A 361 21.64 -1.99 4.61
C VAL A 361 20.24 -2.26 5.14
N GLN A 362 19.24 -2.00 4.29
CA GLN A 362 17.86 -2.33 4.58
C GLN A 362 17.54 -3.69 3.95
N GLN A 363 16.61 -4.42 4.56
CA GLN A 363 16.04 -5.62 3.96
C GLN A 363 15.62 -5.36 2.51
N GLY A 364 15.89 -6.29 1.59
CA GLY A 364 15.59 -6.15 0.17
C GLY A 364 16.62 -5.33 -0.63
N SER A 365 17.55 -4.62 0.02
CA SER A 365 18.60 -3.88 -0.70
C SER A 365 19.51 -4.84 -1.45
N THR A 366 19.78 -4.60 -2.75
CA THR A 366 20.73 -5.40 -3.53
C THR A 366 22.16 -5.23 -2.99
N ILE A 367 22.72 -6.31 -2.44
CA ILE A 367 24.06 -6.33 -1.84
C ILE A 367 25.12 -6.91 -2.76
N GLY A 368 24.73 -7.64 -3.79
CA GLY A 368 25.64 -8.24 -4.76
C GLY A 368 24.90 -9.04 -5.81
N TYR A 369 25.63 -9.84 -6.57
CA TYR A 369 25.10 -10.57 -7.71
C TYR A 369 25.61 -12.01 -7.73
N VAL A 370 24.75 -12.95 -8.09
CA VAL A 370 25.06 -14.38 -8.18
C VAL A 370 26.25 -14.62 -9.11
N GLY A 371 27.07 -15.60 -8.77
CA GLY A 371 28.17 -16.09 -9.59
C GLY A 371 28.54 -17.51 -9.19
N ALA A 372 29.77 -17.88 -9.50
CA ALA A 372 30.35 -19.19 -9.17
C ALA A 372 31.78 -19.03 -8.63
N THR A 373 32.04 -17.99 -7.83
CA THR A 373 33.39 -17.76 -7.27
C THR A 373 33.68 -18.67 -6.08
N GLY A 374 34.95 -18.92 -5.81
CA GLY A 374 35.35 -19.86 -4.75
C GLY A 374 35.08 -21.31 -5.16
N LEU A 375 34.64 -22.13 -4.21
CA LEU A 375 34.40 -23.56 -4.39
C LEU A 375 32.92 -23.81 -4.73
N ALA A 376 32.56 -23.49 -5.98
CA ALA A 376 31.20 -23.62 -6.52
C ALA A 376 31.20 -24.49 -7.78
N SER A 377 30.25 -25.42 -7.91
CA SER A 377 30.10 -26.27 -9.10
C SER A 377 29.38 -25.59 -10.28
N GLY A 378 28.77 -24.43 -10.04
CA GLY A 378 28.06 -23.65 -11.03
C GLY A 378 27.43 -22.40 -10.39
N PRO A 379 26.77 -21.54 -11.18
CA PRO A 379 26.17 -20.31 -10.67
C PRO A 379 25.06 -20.56 -9.64
N HIS A 380 25.28 -20.10 -8.41
CA HIS A 380 24.30 -20.16 -7.32
C HIS A 380 24.64 -19.16 -6.21
N LEU A 381 23.65 -18.85 -5.37
CA LEU A 381 23.85 -18.20 -4.08
C LEU A 381 23.93 -19.28 -3.00
N HIS A 382 25.03 -19.30 -2.24
CA HIS A 382 25.07 -20.01 -0.96
C HIS A 382 24.70 -19.03 0.17
N TYR A 383 23.60 -19.33 0.86
CA TYR A 383 23.02 -18.49 1.91
C TYR A 383 23.05 -19.20 3.26
N GLU A 384 23.67 -18.58 4.26
CA GLU A 384 23.68 -19.09 5.62
C GLU A 384 22.96 -18.15 6.58
N PHE A 385 22.32 -18.74 7.58
CA PHE A 385 21.69 -18.04 8.69
C PHE A 385 22.30 -18.52 10.00
N ARG A 386 22.69 -17.59 10.88
CA ARG A 386 23.34 -17.92 12.17
C ARG A 386 22.69 -17.17 13.32
N VAL A 387 22.52 -17.88 14.44
CA VAL A 387 22.03 -17.33 15.72
C VAL A 387 23.11 -17.55 16.76
N ASN A 388 23.66 -16.48 17.32
CA ASN A 388 24.78 -16.49 18.25
C ASN A 388 25.97 -17.31 17.71
N GLY A 389 26.27 -17.16 16.42
CA GLY A 389 27.34 -17.89 15.72
C GLY A 389 27.00 -19.33 15.30
N VAL A 390 25.87 -19.89 15.75
CA VAL A 390 25.45 -21.26 15.40
C VAL A 390 24.61 -21.24 14.12
N HIS A 391 24.97 -22.07 13.14
CA HIS A 391 24.26 -22.17 11.86
C HIS A 391 22.89 -22.83 12.07
N ARG A 392 21.84 -22.24 11.47
CA ARG A 392 20.47 -22.74 11.50
C ARG A 392 19.96 -22.88 10.07
N ASP A 393 19.03 -23.80 9.86
CA ASP A 393 18.36 -23.93 8.57
C ASP A 393 17.55 -22.65 8.28
N PRO A 394 17.93 -21.85 7.27
CA PRO A 394 17.21 -20.63 6.94
C PRO A 394 15.75 -20.87 6.50
N LEU A 395 15.41 -22.07 6.05
CA LEU A 395 14.07 -22.43 5.60
C LEU A 395 13.11 -22.72 6.76
N THR A 396 13.64 -23.17 7.91
CA THR A 396 12.83 -23.60 9.05
C THR A 396 13.02 -22.72 10.28
N VAL A 397 13.92 -21.72 10.24
CA VAL A 397 14.10 -20.83 11.38
C VAL A 397 12.84 -20.00 11.57
N THR A 398 12.10 -20.32 12.62
CA THR A 398 10.99 -19.48 13.08
C THR A 398 11.61 -18.31 13.83
N MET A 399 11.55 -17.15 13.20
CA MET A 399 12.04 -15.92 13.80
C MET A 399 11.24 -15.62 15.06
N PRO A 400 11.90 -15.31 16.20
CA PRO A 400 11.16 -14.80 17.35
C PRO A 400 10.50 -13.49 16.93
N LYS A 401 9.24 -13.34 17.32
CA LYS A 401 8.53 -12.08 17.10
C LYS A 401 9.34 -10.95 17.76
N PRO A 402 9.52 -9.80 17.09
CA PRO A 402 10.17 -8.66 17.72
C PRO A 402 9.42 -8.29 19.00
N ASP A 403 10.18 -7.84 20.00
CA ASP A 403 9.60 -7.39 21.27
C ASP A 403 8.64 -6.21 21.01
N PRO A 404 7.53 -6.13 21.76
CA PRO A 404 6.63 -4.99 21.68
C PRO A 404 7.32 -3.71 22.12
N LEU A 405 6.77 -2.57 21.68
CA LEU A 405 7.07 -1.27 22.27
C LEU A 405 6.82 -1.31 23.79
N THR A 406 7.60 -0.56 24.55
CA THR A 406 7.49 -0.50 26.03
C THR A 406 7.51 0.93 26.55
N GLY A 407 7.03 1.14 27.77
CA GLY A 407 7.10 2.44 28.46
C GLY A 407 6.40 3.57 27.70
N ALA A 408 7.04 4.73 27.63
CA ALA A 408 6.51 5.93 26.99
C ALA A 408 6.19 5.71 25.49
N GLU A 409 6.97 4.88 24.81
CA GLU A 409 6.78 4.62 23.39
C GLU A 409 5.50 3.82 23.12
N LEU A 410 5.19 2.84 23.97
CA LEU A 410 3.93 2.10 23.89
C LEU A 410 2.72 2.99 24.18
N ALA A 411 2.85 3.94 25.13
CA ALA A 411 1.81 4.91 25.43
C ALA A 411 1.55 5.84 24.24
N ALA A 412 2.62 6.35 23.60
CA ALA A 412 2.52 7.16 22.40
C ALA A 412 1.90 6.38 21.23
N PHE A 413 2.30 5.12 21.03
CA PHE A 413 1.71 4.23 20.04
C PHE A 413 0.20 4.07 20.23
N ARG A 414 -0.24 3.78 21.45
CA ARG A 414 -1.67 3.61 21.77
C ARG A 414 -2.46 4.89 21.53
N ALA A 415 -1.92 6.04 21.95
CA ALA A 415 -2.56 7.33 21.73
C ALA A 415 -2.69 7.67 20.24
N ALA A 416 -1.61 7.50 19.47
CA ALA A 416 -1.58 7.82 18.05
C ALA A 416 -2.47 6.90 17.20
N THR A 417 -2.61 5.63 17.57
CA THR A 417 -3.35 4.63 16.77
C THR A 417 -4.80 4.45 17.19
N ALA A 418 -5.22 5.02 18.33
CA ALA A 418 -6.59 4.91 18.84
C ALA A 418 -7.67 5.36 17.83
N PRO A 419 -7.53 6.48 17.08
CA PRO A 419 -8.55 6.89 16.11
C PRO A 419 -8.73 5.87 14.97
N ALA A 420 -7.63 5.37 14.42
CA ALA A 420 -7.67 4.40 13.33
C ALA A 420 -8.22 3.04 13.81
N MET A 421 -7.88 2.62 15.03
CA MET A 421 -8.43 1.42 15.65
C MET A 421 -9.95 1.56 15.89
N ALA A 422 -10.43 2.74 16.31
CA ALA A 422 -11.85 2.99 16.48
C ALA A 422 -12.63 2.90 15.16
N GLN A 423 -12.02 3.34 14.05
CA GLN A 423 -12.60 3.21 12.71
C GLN A 423 -12.70 1.75 12.26
N LEU A 424 -11.66 0.93 12.48
CA LEU A 424 -11.72 -0.50 12.18
C LEU A 424 -12.87 -1.19 12.95
N LYS A 425 -12.95 -0.97 14.27
CA LYS A 425 -13.99 -1.60 15.11
C LYS A 425 -15.42 -1.24 14.72
N ARG A 426 -15.64 -0.01 14.25
CA ARG A 426 -16.98 0.45 13.82
C ARG A 426 -17.54 -0.40 12.68
N ILE A 427 -16.68 -0.82 11.76
CA ILE A 427 -17.06 -1.63 10.58
C ILE A 427 -17.36 -3.06 10.99
N GLU A 428 -16.55 -3.62 11.88
CA GLU A 428 -16.75 -4.97 12.41
C GLU A 428 -18.14 -5.11 13.06
N GLY A 429 -18.53 -4.14 13.89
CA GLY A 429 -19.86 -4.10 14.52
C GLY A 429 -21.02 -4.04 13.52
N VAL A 430 -20.89 -3.25 12.44
CA VAL A 430 -21.91 -3.16 11.38
C VAL A 430 -22.05 -4.47 10.61
N ARG A 431 -20.93 -5.17 10.34
CA ARG A 431 -20.98 -6.45 9.63
C ARG A 431 -21.56 -7.58 10.48
N LEU A 432 -21.26 -7.61 11.77
CA LEU A 432 -21.81 -8.59 12.70
C LEU A 432 -23.32 -8.40 12.90
N ALA A 433 -23.82 -7.16 12.82
CA ALA A 433 -25.25 -6.88 12.91
C ALA A 433 -26.04 -7.16 11.61
N ALA A 434 -25.35 -7.30 10.47
CA ALA A 434 -25.95 -7.57 9.16
C ALA A 434 -25.99 -9.07 8.79
N ARG A 435 -25.44 -9.94 9.64
CA ARG A 435 -25.55 -11.41 9.56
C ARG A 435 -26.60 -11.88 10.54
#